data_AF-A0A0C9VAE8-F1
#
_entry.id   AF-A0A0C9VAE8-F1
#
_cell.length_a   1.000
_cell.length_b   1.000
_cell.length_c   1.000
_cell.angle_alpha   90.00
_cell.angle_beta   90.00
_cell.angle_gamma   90.00
#
_symmetry.space_group_name_H-M   'P 1'
#
loop_
_entity.id
_entity.type
_entity.pdbx_description
1 polymer ?
#
loop_
_entity_poly.entity_id
_entity_poly.type
_entity_poly.pdbx_seq_one_letter_code
_entity_poly.pdbx_strand_id
1 'polypeptide(L)'
;LAASSSVALDLTNSFWIWTNELTPSAGTPKGIAPTGARAFRRVAITPPDKVPAAASILIAVDDEYTLWVDGNVVGTGADYQIAQAYCVVLSPFCYNVFAVKATNDFDAPNPAGVLAAIEIIYTDGSTETIVSDSSWK
;
A
#
# COMPACT_ATOMS: atom_id res chain seq x y z
N LEU A 1 9.66 30.23 15.40
CA LEU A 1 9.65 29.17 14.37
C LEU A 1 9.51 27.85 15.11
N ALA A 2 8.30 27.28 15.13
CA ALA A 2 8.12 25.94 15.69
C ALA A 2 8.65 24.95 14.64
N ALA A 3 9.67 24.17 14.98
CA ALA A 3 10.09 23.06 14.16
C ALA A 3 8.96 22.02 14.23
N SER A 4 8.26 21.82 13.11
CA SER A 4 7.37 20.68 12.96
C SER A 4 8.25 19.44 12.88
N SER A 5 8.21 18.59 13.91
CA SER A 5 8.81 17.26 13.85
C SER A 5 7.98 16.42 12.89
N SER A 6 8.39 16.36 11.61
CA SER A 6 7.84 15.37 10.69
C SER A 6 8.27 14.00 11.18
N VAL A 7 7.32 13.20 11.67
CA VAL A 7 7.57 11.77 11.89
C VAL A 7 7.80 11.15 10.51
N ALA A 8 8.92 10.47 10.31
CA ALA A 8 9.17 9.77 9.06
C ALA A 8 8.08 8.70 8.85
N LEU A 9 7.57 8.58 7.63
CA LEU A 9 6.61 7.53 7.27
C LEU A 9 7.18 6.15 7.64
N ASP A 10 6.37 5.33 8.28
CA ASP A 10 6.73 3.95 8.67
C ASP A 10 5.55 2.99 8.47
N LEU A 11 5.78 1.69 8.68
CA LEU A 11 4.80 0.62 8.48
C LEU A 11 4.16 0.12 9.79
N THR A 12 4.43 0.75 10.94
CA THR A 12 4.06 0.26 12.28
C THR A 12 2.55 0.08 12.44
N ASN A 13 1.76 0.97 11.82
CA ASN A 13 0.30 0.93 11.88
C ASN A 13 -0.34 0.22 10.68
N SER A 14 0.47 -0.40 9.81
CA SER A 14 -0.01 -1.11 8.62
C SER A 14 -0.27 -2.58 8.93
N PHE A 15 -1.19 -3.18 8.20
CA PHE A 15 -1.54 -4.58 8.32
C PHE A 15 -1.23 -5.32 7.02
N TRP A 16 -0.67 -6.52 7.13
CA TRP A 16 -0.59 -7.45 6.00
C TRP A 16 -2.01 -7.82 5.57
N ILE A 17 -2.36 -7.48 4.34
CA ILE A 17 -3.66 -7.78 3.74
C ILE A 17 -3.52 -8.79 2.60
N TRP A 18 -4.46 -9.72 2.54
CA TRP A 18 -4.69 -10.59 1.39
C TRP A 18 -6.20 -10.77 1.18
N THR A 19 -6.60 -11.48 0.14
CA THR A 19 -8.00 -11.85 -0.10
C THR A 19 -8.49 -12.88 0.93
N ASN A 20 -9.80 -13.10 0.98
CA ASN A 20 -10.46 -14.01 1.93
C ASN A 20 -10.31 -15.51 1.61
N GLU A 21 -9.41 -15.87 0.69
CA GLU A 21 -9.13 -17.26 0.31
C GLU A 21 -8.08 -17.94 1.19
N LEU A 22 -7.53 -17.22 2.18
CA LEU A 22 -6.53 -17.74 3.10
C LEU A 22 -7.06 -18.97 3.84
N THR A 23 -6.28 -20.04 3.79
CA THR A 23 -6.58 -21.30 4.49
C THR A 23 -5.63 -21.49 5.67
N PRO A 24 -6.10 -22.02 6.83
CA PRO A 24 -5.22 -22.33 7.94
C PRO A 24 -4.15 -23.35 7.54
N SER A 25 -2.92 -23.12 7.97
CA SER A 25 -1.82 -24.08 7.81
C SER A 25 -0.90 -24.05 9.02
N ALA A 26 -0.33 -25.21 9.35
CA ALA A 26 0.53 -25.36 10.52
C ALA A 26 1.80 -24.52 10.35
N GLY A 27 2.15 -23.72 11.37
CA GLY A 27 3.31 -22.83 11.33
C GLY A 27 3.08 -21.49 10.62
N THR A 28 1.91 -21.26 10.02
CA THR A 28 1.54 -19.99 9.38
C THR A 28 0.26 -19.41 10.01
N PRO A 29 0.37 -18.60 11.09
CA PRO A 29 -0.80 -18.10 11.84
C PRO A 29 -1.79 -17.27 11.01
N LYS A 30 -1.32 -16.66 9.91
CA LYS A 30 -2.12 -15.87 8.97
C LYS A 30 -2.70 -16.70 7.81
N GLY A 31 -2.37 -18.00 7.74
CA GLY A 31 -2.78 -18.90 6.68
C GLY A 31 -1.90 -18.84 5.45
N ILE A 32 -2.32 -19.59 4.43
CA ILE A 32 -1.69 -19.69 3.11
C ILE A 32 -2.73 -19.38 2.02
N ALA A 33 -2.27 -18.78 0.92
CA ALA A 33 -3.08 -18.46 -0.25
C ALA A 33 -2.69 -19.36 -1.44
N PRO A 34 -3.61 -19.67 -2.37
CA PRO A 34 -3.25 -20.24 -3.66
C PRO A 34 -2.30 -19.34 -4.45
N THR A 35 -1.44 -19.95 -5.25
CA THR A 35 -0.57 -19.28 -6.21
C THR A 35 -1.36 -18.36 -7.15
N GLY A 36 -0.76 -17.23 -7.52
CA GLY A 36 -1.24 -16.32 -8.55
C GLY A 36 -1.51 -14.90 -8.06
N ALA A 37 -1.99 -14.08 -9.00
CA ALA A 37 -2.14 -12.65 -8.78
C ALA A 37 -3.49 -12.26 -8.15
N ARG A 38 -3.47 -11.28 -7.25
CA ARG A 38 -4.64 -10.61 -6.67
C ARG A 38 -4.48 -9.10 -6.80
N ALA A 39 -5.60 -8.41 -6.95
CA ALA A 39 -5.64 -6.96 -7.02
C ALA A 39 -6.11 -6.40 -5.67
N PHE A 40 -5.46 -5.34 -5.22
CA PHE A 40 -5.83 -4.55 -4.06
C PHE A 40 -6.00 -3.11 -4.48
N ARG A 41 -7.06 -2.44 -4.02
CA ARG A 41 -7.32 -1.05 -4.38
C ARG A 41 -7.79 -0.22 -3.20
N ARG A 42 -7.21 0.98 -3.08
CA ARG A 42 -7.62 2.01 -2.12
C ARG A 42 -7.89 3.32 -2.83
N VAL A 43 -9.09 3.85 -2.61
CA VAL A 43 -9.44 5.21 -3.03
C VAL A 43 -9.17 6.15 -1.87
N ALA A 44 -8.34 7.17 -2.10
CA ALA A 44 -8.11 8.26 -1.17
C ALA A 44 -9.01 9.43 -1.56
N ILE A 45 -10.02 9.71 -0.76
CA ILE A 45 -10.93 10.84 -0.99
C ILE A 45 -10.29 12.09 -0.38
N THR A 46 -10.08 13.10 -1.19
CA THR A 46 -9.55 14.38 -0.74
C THR A 46 -10.61 15.14 0.07
N PRO A 47 -10.28 15.65 1.28
CA PRO A 47 -11.17 16.53 2.03
C PRO A 47 -11.55 17.78 1.21
N PRO A 48 -12.81 18.28 1.30
CA PRO A 48 -13.29 19.35 0.42
C PRO A 48 -12.50 20.68 0.47
N ASP A 49 -11.74 20.92 1.54
CA ASP A 49 -10.93 22.12 1.78
C ASP A 49 -9.44 21.92 1.47
N LYS A 50 -9.06 20.79 0.87
CA LYS A 50 -7.68 20.41 0.59
C LYS A 50 -7.45 20.17 -0.90
N VAL A 51 -6.19 20.29 -1.31
CA VAL A 51 -5.71 19.92 -2.66
C VAL A 51 -4.51 18.99 -2.49
N PRO A 52 -4.57 17.73 -2.94
CA PRO A 52 -3.45 16.81 -2.85
C PRO A 52 -2.35 17.26 -3.81
N ALA A 53 -1.09 17.15 -3.37
CA ALA A 53 0.07 17.56 -4.16
C ALA A 53 0.95 16.36 -4.50
N ALA A 54 1.27 15.53 -3.51
CA ALA A 54 2.15 14.38 -3.67
C ALA A 54 1.79 13.28 -2.67
N ALA A 55 2.34 12.09 -2.89
CA ALA A 55 2.35 11.02 -1.91
C ALA A 55 3.75 10.44 -1.73
N SER A 56 4.12 10.21 -0.47
CA SER A 56 5.21 9.31 -0.09
C SER A 56 4.60 7.93 0.19
N ILE A 57 5.18 6.88 -0.37
CA ILE A 57 4.63 5.51 -0.31
C ILE A 57 5.72 4.57 0.16
N LEU A 58 5.42 3.75 1.17
CA LEU A 58 6.16 2.56 1.53
C LEU A 58 5.34 1.32 1.20
N ILE A 59 5.98 0.31 0.60
CA ILE A 59 5.31 -0.95 0.24
C ILE A 59 6.26 -2.13 0.33
N ALA A 60 5.78 -3.23 0.91
CA ALA A 60 6.39 -4.56 0.88
C ALA A 60 5.30 -5.59 0.52
N VAL A 61 5.66 -6.60 -0.25
CA VAL A 61 4.71 -7.65 -0.68
C VAL A 61 5.41 -8.99 -0.63
N ASP A 62 4.63 -10.01 -0.29
CA ASP A 62 4.96 -11.43 -0.34
C ASP A 62 4.07 -12.07 -1.42
N ASP A 63 4.56 -12.36 -2.64
CA ASP A 63 5.97 -12.33 -3.09
C ASP A 63 6.32 -11.09 -3.93
N GLU A 64 5.48 -10.76 -4.91
CA GLU A 64 5.79 -9.73 -5.90
C GLU A 64 4.67 -8.71 -6.04
N TYR A 65 5.00 -7.50 -6.46
CA TYR A 65 4.00 -6.49 -6.77
C TYR A 65 4.32 -5.61 -7.96
N THR A 66 3.27 -5.02 -8.50
CA THR A 66 3.31 -3.78 -9.25
C THR A 66 2.37 -2.78 -8.58
N LEU A 67 2.83 -1.53 -8.43
CA LEU A 67 2.09 -0.43 -7.82
C LEU A 67 1.64 0.53 -8.92
N TRP A 68 0.38 0.96 -8.84
CA TRP A 68 -0.19 2.01 -9.67
C TRP A 68 -0.77 3.13 -8.83
N VAL A 69 -0.67 4.35 -9.36
CA VAL A 69 -1.37 5.53 -8.86
C VAL A 69 -2.09 6.19 -10.03
N ASP A 70 -3.40 6.34 -9.89
CA ASP A 70 -4.30 6.85 -10.94
C ASP A 70 -4.13 6.15 -12.29
N GLY A 71 -3.88 4.83 -12.25
CA GLY A 71 -3.68 3.99 -13.44
C GLY A 71 -2.28 4.04 -14.05
N ASN A 72 -1.37 4.88 -13.53
CA ASN A 72 0.03 4.93 -13.97
C ASN A 72 0.90 4.00 -13.13
N VAL A 73 1.78 3.22 -13.77
CA VAL A 73 2.75 2.37 -13.07
C VAL A 73 3.73 3.27 -12.32
N VAL A 74 3.88 3.01 -11.02
CA VAL A 74 4.84 3.70 -10.15
C VAL A 74 6.11 2.87 -9.97
N GLY A 75 5.96 1.57 -9.77
CA GLY A 75 7.08 0.67 -9.55
C GLY A 75 6.68 -0.78 -9.30
N THR A 76 7.69 -1.61 -9.13
CA THR A 76 7.58 -3.06 -8.92
C THR A 76 8.57 -3.50 -7.84
N GLY A 77 8.28 -4.60 -7.16
CA GLY A 77 9.21 -5.22 -6.21
C GLY A 77 8.86 -6.69 -5.96
N ALA A 78 9.78 -7.43 -5.36
CA ALA A 78 9.71 -8.88 -5.20
C ALA A 78 10.39 -9.38 -3.91
N ASP A 79 10.39 -8.54 -2.86
CA ASP A 79 11.07 -8.85 -1.59
C ASP A 79 10.26 -8.30 -0.40
N TYR A 80 9.70 -9.20 0.41
CA TYR A 80 8.92 -8.83 1.59
C TYR A 80 9.80 -8.35 2.77
N GLN A 81 11.11 -8.63 2.74
CA GLN A 81 12.06 -8.23 3.79
C GLN A 81 12.56 -6.80 3.62
N ILE A 82 12.47 -6.26 2.40
CA ILE A 82 12.95 -4.91 2.06
C ILE A 82 11.82 -4.10 1.44
N ALA A 83 11.16 -3.28 2.26
CA ALA A 83 10.16 -2.33 1.80
C ALA A 83 10.77 -1.33 0.80
N GLN A 84 10.04 -1.07 -0.27
CA GLN A 84 10.40 -0.07 -1.28
C GLN A 84 9.71 1.25 -0.98
N ALA A 85 10.35 2.35 -1.37
CA ALA A 85 9.84 3.70 -1.17
C ALA A 85 9.66 4.43 -2.51
N TYR A 86 8.55 5.14 -2.66
CA TYR A 86 8.24 5.94 -3.84
C TYR A 86 7.72 7.32 -3.44
N CYS A 87 8.02 8.32 -4.27
CA CYS A 87 7.39 9.63 -4.22
C CYS A 87 6.69 9.90 -5.55
N VAL A 88 5.41 10.24 -5.51
CA VAL A 88 4.60 10.49 -6.72
C VAL A 88 3.87 11.81 -6.60
N VAL A 89 3.67 12.48 -7.73
CA VAL A 89 2.75 13.63 -7.81
C VAL A 89 1.33 13.10 -7.90
N LEU A 90 0.41 13.70 -7.13
CA LEU A 90 -0.99 13.33 -7.13
C LEU A 90 -1.80 14.23 -8.05
N SER A 91 -2.89 13.70 -8.58
CA SER A 91 -3.90 14.48 -9.27
C SER A 91 -4.59 15.43 -8.29
N PRO A 92 -4.74 16.74 -8.60
CA PRO A 92 -5.32 17.73 -7.69
C PRO A 92 -6.86 17.63 -7.58
N PHE A 93 -7.45 16.53 -8.05
CA PHE A 93 -8.89 16.29 -8.01
C PHE A 93 -9.34 15.73 -6.65
N CYS A 94 -10.65 15.51 -6.52
CA CYS A 94 -11.28 15.09 -5.27
C CYS A 94 -10.92 13.66 -4.80
N TYR A 95 -10.18 12.89 -5.59
CA TYR A 95 -9.65 11.60 -5.17
C TYR A 95 -8.43 11.18 -5.99
N ASN A 96 -7.65 10.28 -5.40
CA ASN A 96 -6.58 9.53 -6.06
C ASN A 96 -6.78 8.03 -5.77
N VAL A 97 -6.37 7.16 -6.70
CA VAL A 97 -6.51 5.70 -6.57
C VAL A 97 -5.15 5.05 -6.51
N PHE A 98 -4.89 4.33 -5.42
CA PHE A 98 -3.74 3.48 -5.24
C PHE A 98 -4.16 2.03 -5.52
N ALA A 99 -3.47 1.37 -6.44
CA ALA A 99 -3.75 -0.01 -6.79
C ALA A 99 -2.49 -0.86 -6.78
N VAL A 100 -2.61 -2.10 -6.34
CA VAL A 100 -1.52 -3.08 -6.26
C VAL A 100 -1.99 -4.36 -6.91
N LYS A 101 -1.20 -4.89 -7.83
CA LYS A 101 -1.29 -6.28 -8.31
C LYS A 101 -0.21 -7.02 -7.55
N ALA A 102 -0.60 -7.79 -6.57
CA ALA A 102 0.32 -8.64 -5.83
C ALA A 102 0.24 -10.07 -6.36
N THR A 103 1.36 -10.75 -6.46
CA THR A 103 1.45 -12.13 -6.94
C THR A 103 2.05 -12.97 -5.83
N ASN A 104 1.35 -14.03 -5.45
CA ASN A 104 1.94 -15.14 -4.72
C ASN A 104 2.59 -16.08 -5.74
N ASP A 105 3.91 -16.17 -5.74
CA ASP A 105 4.75 -16.77 -6.78
C ASP A 105 5.58 -17.97 -6.29
N PHE A 106 4.88 -19.08 -6.07
CA PHE A 106 5.49 -20.40 -5.83
C PHE A 106 4.62 -21.52 -6.40
N ASP A 107 5.17 -22.71 -6.56
CA ASP A 107 4.48 -23.89 -7.11
C ASP A 107 3.37 -24.47 -6.21
N ALA A 108 3.23 -23.98 -4.97
CA ALA A 108 2.24 -24.45 -4.01
C ALA A 108 1.70 -23.30 -3.14
N PRO A 109 0.50 -23.46 -2.55
CA PRO A 109 -0.04 -22.47 -1.62
C PRO A 109 0.92 -22.18 -0.45
N ASN A 110 1.17 -20.90 -0.21
CA ASN A 110 2.10 -20.40 0.81
C ASN A 110 1.63 -19.01 1.31
N PRO A 111 2.28 -18.40 2.32
CA PRO A 111 1.91 -17.08 2.81
C PRO A 111 1.89 -16.03 1.70
N ALA A 112 0.98 -15.07 1.77
CA ALA A 112 0.94 -13.97 0.83
C ALA A 112 0.39 -12.74 1.53
N GLY A 113 0.84 -11.56 1.11
CA GLY A 113 0.37 -10.34 1.72
C GLY A 113 0.90 -9.07 1.08
N VAL A 114 0.13 -8.00 1.19
CA VAL A 114 0.54 -6.62 0.89
C VAL A 114 0.61 -5.85 2.19
N LEU A 115 1.71 -5.12 2.39
CA LEU A 115 1.89 -4.17 3.49
C LEU A 115 2.25 -2.82 2.90
N ALA A 116 1.49 -1.76 3.23
CA ALA A 116 1.74 -0.45 2.69
C ALA A 116 1.35 0.68 3.64
N ALA A 117 2.10 1.78 3.58
CA ALA A 117 1.74 3.07 4.16
C ALA A 117 1.90 4.15 3.11
N ILE A 118 0.95 5.08 3.05
CA ILE A 118 0.87 6.16 2.06
C ILE A 118 0.63 7.44 2.84
N GLU A 119 1.58 8.38 2.79
CA GLU A 119 1.38 9.73 3.28
C GLU A 119 1.01 10.63 2.11
N ILE A 120 -0.22 11.15 2.14
CA ILE A 120 -0.69 12.19 1.22
C ILE A 120 -0.26 13.53 1.77
N ILE A 121 0.37 14.33 0.93
CA ILE A 121 0.82 15.68 1.22
C ILE A 121 -0.08 16.66 0.48
N TYR A 122 -0.74 17.54 1.21
CA TYR A 122 -1.61 18.58 0.66
C TYR A 122 -0.82 19.87 0.38
N THR A 123 -1.33 20.73 -0.51
CA THR A 123 -0.66 21.99 -0.90
C THR A 123 -0.49 22.98 0.25
N ASP A 124 -1.29 22.87 1.32
CA ASP A 124 -1.18 23.69 2.53
C ASP A 124 -0.15 23.15 3.54
N GLY A 125 0.54 22.06 3.20
CA GLY A 125 1.56 21.41 4.03
C GLY A 125 1.00 20.44 5.08
N SER A 126 -0.33 20.28 5.19
CA SER A 126 -0.91 19.23 6.02
C SER A 126 -0.78 17.86 5.34
N THR A 127 -0.86 16.78 6.14
CA THR A 127 -0.75 15.41 5.64
C THR A 127 -1.87 14.50 6.15
N GLU A 128 -2.09 13.41 5.44
CA GLU A 128 -2.97 12.31 5.84
C GLU A 128 -2.25 10.98 5.56
N THR A 129 -2.29 10.04 6.51
CA THR A 129 -1.72 8.71 6.31
C THR A 129 -2.83 7.69 6.06
N ILE A 130 -2.66 6.92 4.99
CA ILE A 130 -3.46 5.74 4.67
C ILE A 130 -2.57 4.51 4.82
N VAL A 131 -3.08 3.47 5.48
CA VAL A 131 -2.37 2.21 5.67
C VAL A 131 -3.08 1.06 4.97
N SER A 132 -2.36 -0.03 4.74
CA SER A 132 -2.96 -1.30 4.33
C SER A 132 -3.77 -1.88 5.49
N ASP A 133 -5.08 -2.05 5.26
CA ASP A 133 -6.05 -2.52 6.26
C ASP A 133 -7.30 -3.09 5.56
N SER A 134 -8.33 -3.42 6.32
CA SER A 134 -9.58 -3.99 5.80
C SER A 134 -10.44 -3.02 4.97
N SER A 135 -10.07 -1.74 4.86
CA SER A 135 -10.77 -0.76 4.01
C SER A 135 -10.40 -0.89 2.53
N TRP A 136 -9.31 -1.60 2.22
CA TRP A 136 -8.93 -1.94 0.86
C TRP A 136 -9.92 -2.92 0.24
N LYS A 137 -10.10 -2.81 -1.08
CA LYS A 137 -10.91 -3.75 -1.89
C LYS A 137 -10.03 -4.72 -2.63
#